data_AF-A0A356L5D4-F1
#
_entry.id   AF-A0A356L5D4-F1
#
_cell.length_a   1.000
_cell.length_b   1.000
_cell.length_c   1.000
_cell.angle_alpha   90.00
_cell.angle_beta   90.00
_cell.angle_gamma   90.00
#
_symmetry.space_group_name_H-M   'P 1'
#
loop_
_entity.id
_entity.type
_entity.pdbx_description
1 polymer ?
#
loop_
_entity_poly.entity_id
_entity_poly.type
_entity_poly.pdbx_seq_one_letter_code
_entity_poly.pdbx_strand_id
1 'polypeptide(L)'
;MKIKNLLLMLAVFAMGFVLVSCKTKEPPIEDPTATLSVAAASVTLAIEETHQIVPTVVSETANLEIQYSSSNAAVATVSASGLITAVSAGTAIVTVSLKLLPNVKVNVAVTVEEDDDPIIEPIIPNMMGQDFIIMVNKASSTDPRSESYTGSWKAEKIAAIDAAEKKYNVKVVYETYPADAVWGGGRERYITTNSINNTPQAHIYEMPSYSIAVLAEGGAILPLDALIEKYGNPGYWPEKAAFGTVLGKQYAYDDGYPLVGQGLYYNIDLLERYLGEGQGTLPSDLWMAGEWDWEAFQNICDQLLPSISALEVEGAAVMGGRPYNWLYQMLGANGVHVVTSELKSELATQASIDTFTYLNGLCSTPGMWEYESAALSNATCPQFKGGNIAFHNGEPYWLYDATKWLGYTFRMGYVPYPTGPNTNADLSNYYVNEVYGKTSYMVSSSYSLDKVPAGYENIAFHEETIFRIWSDMQYFPAIDPETGFVSTTEIVDEWVFNTLELYYSDANNYVSIDAHKSVMFKGYPDYFYSLYWARSQDPTKSFMLELQTAIISGSIRDEMIDLVARVHQEFLDTYVNLGLTPDYYN
;
A
#
# COMPACT_ATOMS: atom_id res chain seq x y z
N MET A 1 -15.48 -3.15 45.09
CA MET A 1 -16.09 -3.80 46.26
C MET A 1 -16.05 -5.32 46.03
N LYS A 2 -15.46 -6.12 46.92
CA LYS A 2 -15.36 -7.60 46.77
C LYS A 2 -16.33 -8.29 47.73
N ILE A 3 -17.05 -9.32 47.29
CA ILE A 3 -17.62 -10.35 48.17
C ILE A 3 -17.28 -11.73 47.60
N LYS A 4 -16.91 -12.65 48.50
CA LYS A 4 -16.44 -14.01 48.25
C LYS A 4 -17.38 -15.02 48.91
N ASN A 5 -17.51 -16.22 48.31
CA ASN A 5 -17.78 -17.53 48.94
C ASN A 5 -19.15 -17.67 49.66
N LEU A 6 -19.79 -18.85 49.74
CA LEU A 6 -19.31 -20.07 50.42
C LEU A 6 -20.28 -21.26 50.19
N LEU A 7 -19.74 -22.47 49.99
CA LEU A 7 -20.50 -23.74 50.01
C LEU A 7 -20.79 -24.21 51.45
N LEU A 8 -21.86 -25.01 51.68
CA LEU A 8 -21.72 -26.39 52.20
C LEU A 8 -23.05 -27.20 52.33
N MET A 9 -22.97 -28.49 51.98
CA MET A 9 -23.52 -29.72 52.64
C MET A 9 -24.91 -29.71 53.34
N LEU A 10 -25.72 -30.78 53.23
CA LEU A 10 -25.40 -32.12 53.81
C LEU A 10 -26.23 -33.27 53.20
N ALA A 11 -25.76 -34.52 53.42
CA ALA A 11 -26.38 -35.76 52.93
C ALA A 11 -26.67 -36.79 54.05
N VAL A 12 -27.85 -37.41 54.02
CA VAL A 12 -28.39 -38.46 54.93
C VAL A 12 -29.56 -39.15 54.17
N PHE A 13 -29.79 -40.47 54.10
CA PHE A 13 -29.00 -41.70 54.34
C PHE A 13 -29.64 -42.85 53.50
N ALA A 14 -29.21 -44.12 53.65
CA ALA A 14 -29.66 -45.26 52.82
C ALA A 14 -30.67 -46.23 53.50
N MET A 15 -31.18 -47.19 52.69
CA MET A 15 -31.64 -48.56 53.03
C MET A 15 -33.17 -48.83 53.16
N GLY A 16 -33.68 -49.89 52.48
CA GLY A 16 -34.76 -50.73 53.05
C GLY A 16 -36.04 -51.08 52.25
N PHE A 17 -35.94 -51.99 51.27
CA PHE A 17 -36.92 -53.02 50.86
C PHE A 17 -38.46 -52.73 50.72
N VAL A 18 -38.92 -52.71 49.45
CA VAL A 18 -40.01 -53.50 48.84
C VAL A 18 -41.31 -53.77 49.64
N LEU A 19 -42.45 -53.33 49.07
CA LEU A 19 -43.62 -54.20 48.84
C LEU A 19 -44.42 -53.76 47.61
N VAL A 20 -44.92 -54.73 46.85
CA VAL A 20 -45.54 -54.57 45.53
C VAL A 20 -47.03 -54.21 45.65
N SER A 21 -47.52 -53.32 44.78
CA SER A 21 -48.94 -53.24 44.42
C SER A 21 -49.10 -53.14 42.89
N CYS A 22 -50.14 -53.77 42.36
CA CYS A 22 -50.23 -54.12 40.94
C CYS A 22 -50.67 -52.98 40.01
N LYS A 23 -50.07 -52.98 38.82
CA LYS A 23 -50.43 -52.25 37.61
C LYS A 23 -51.94 -52.09 37.38
N THR A 24 -52.38 -50.86 37.11
CA THR A 24 -53.10 -50.59 35.86
C THR A 24 -52.06 -50.19 34.82
N LYS A 25 -51.97 -50.95 33.73
CA LYS A 25 -51.01 -50.72 32.66
C LYS A 25 -51.61 -49.70 31.69
N GLU A 26 -51.17 -48.43 31.76
CA GLU A 26 -51.35 -47.53 30.62
C GLU A 26 -50.69 -48.17 29.39
N PRO A 27 -51.28 -48.02 28.18
CA PRO A 27 -50.58 -48.43 26.97
C PRO A 27 -49.25 -47.67 26.90
N PRO A 28 -48.15 -48.30 26.45
CA PRO A 28 -46.95 -47.53 26.13
C PRO A 28 -47.34 -46.47 25.12
N ILE A 29 -46.97 -45.22 25.38
CA ILE A 29 -46.67 -44.32 24.27
C ILE A 29 -45.47 -44.98 23.60
N GLU A 30 -45.64 -45.46 22.36
CA GLU A 30 -44.51 -45.94 21.58
C GLU A 30 -43.57 -44.74 21.38
N ASP A 31 -42.39 -44.84 22.00
CA ASP A 31 -41.28 -43.95 21.74
C ASP A 31 -41.00 -44.04 20.23
N PRO A 32 -41.17 -42.96 19.45
CA PRO A 32 -41.42 -43.08 18.02
C PRO A 32 -40.26 -43.78 17.33
N THR A 33 -40.53 -44.97 16.80
CA THR A 33 -39.54 -45.86 16.18
C THR A 33 -39.11 -45.29 14.84
N ALA A 34 -38.15 -44.37 14.89
CA ALA A 34 -37.43 -43.88 13.72
C ALA A 34 -36.16 -44.69 13.50
N THR A 35 -35.94 -45.17 12.28
CA THR A 35 -34.63 -45.63 11.82
C THR A 35 -34.05 -44.63 10.84
N LEU A 36 -32.74 -44.39 10.96
CA LEU A 36 -31.97 -43.47 10.13
C LEU A 36 -30.84 -44.29 9.48
N SER A 37 -30.72 -44.18 8.15
CA SER A 37 -29.66 -44.82 7.38
C SER A 37 -29.09 -43.88 6.33
N VAL A 38 -27.85 -44.12 5.92
CA VAL A 38 -27.16 -43.43 4.82
C VAL A 38 -26.65 -44.48 3.83
N ALA A 39 -26.57 -44.12 2.55
CA ALA A 39 -26.14 -45.05 1.50
C ALA A 39 -24.65 -45.45 1.61
N ALA A 40 -23.80 -44.52 2.08
CA ALA A 40 -22.39 -44.75 2.33
C ALA A 40 -22.06 -44.45 3.81
N ALA A 41 -21.42 -45.40 4.49
CA ALA A 41 -20.95 -45.24 5.87
C ALA A 41 -19.53 -44.63 5.95
N SER A 42 -18.86 -44.49 4.81
CA SER A 42 -17.54 -43.88 4.67
C SER A 42 -17.41 -43.21 3.30
N VAL A 43 -16.66 -42.12 3.25
CA VAL A 43 -16.27 -41.42 2.01
C VAL A 43 -14.80 -41.01 2.11
N THR A 44 -14.08 -41.14 1.01
CA THR A 44 -12.75 -40.56 0.81
C THR A 44 -12.89 -39.35 -0.11
N LEU A 45 -12.20 -38.26 0.19
CA LEU A 45 -12.24 -37.00 -0.56
C LEU A 45 -10.83 -36.44 -0.74
N ALA A 46 -10.57 -35.79 -1.88
CA ALA A 46 -9.45 -34.86 -2.02
C ALA A 46 -9.72 -33.56 -1.25
N ILE A 47 -8.68 -32.74 -1.02
CA ILE A 47 -8.85 -31.39 -0.44
C ILE A 47 -9.75 -30.55 -1.38
N GLU A 48 -10.56 -29.67 -0.81
CA GLU A 48 -11.63 -28.89 -1.48
C GLU A 48 -12.81 -29.70 -2.08
N GLU A 49 -12.69 -31.03 -2.22
CA GLU A 49 -13.79 -31.86 -2.75
C GLU A 49 -15.01 -31.83 -1.80
N THR A 50 -16.21 -32.00 -2.38
CA THR A 50 -17.48 -31.97 -1.65
C THR A 50 -18.32 -33.22 -1.85
N HIS A 51 -19.05 -33.62 -0.81
CA HIS A 51 -19.90 -34.80 -0.83
C HIS A 51 -21.24 -34.57 -0.13
N GLN A 52 -22.35 -34.79 -0.85
CA GLN A 52 -23.69 -34.62 -0.31
C GLN A 52 -24.17 -35.92 0.37
N ILE A 53 -24.35 -35.89 1.69
CA ILE A 53 -25.01 -36.97 2.42
C ILE A 53 -26.49 -36.99 2.05
N VAL A 54 -27.02 -38.16 1.68
CA VAL A 54 -28.47 -38.39 1.47
C VAL A 54 -28.98 -39.39 2.52
N PRO A 55 -29.56 -38.92 3.63
CA PRO A 55 -30.10 -39.78 4.66
C PRO A 55 -31.52 -40.27 4.32
N THR A 56 -31.79 -41.54 4.59
CA THR A 56 -33.14 -42.12 4.58
C THR A 56 -33.66 -42.22 6.00
N VAL A 57 -34.86 -41.67 6.26
CA VAL A 57 -35.56 -41.79 7.53
C VAL A 57 -36.82 -42.63 7.33
N VAL A 58 -36.97 -43.70 8.10
CA VAL A 58 -38.23 -44.47 8.19
C VAL A 58 -38.77 -44.27 9.59
N SER A 59 -39.94 -43.63 9.71
CA SER A 59 -40.59 -43.36 10.99
C SER A 59 -42.10 -43.33 10.83
N GLU A 60 -42.81 -43.71 11.88
CA GLU A 60 -44.26 -43.51 12.00
C GLU A 60 -44.62 -42.04 12.33
N THR A 61 -43.63 -41.23 12.73
CA THR A 61 -43.79 -39.78 12.92
C THR A 61 -43.38 -39.02 11.66
N ALA A 62 -44.32 -38.25 11.10
CA ALA A 62 -44.05 -37.39 9.96
C ALA A 62 -43.14 -36.20 10.34
N ASN A 63 -42.34 -35.72 9.37
CA ASN A 63 -41.57 -34.47 9.43
C ASN A 63 -40.50 -34.40 10.55
N LEU A 64 -39.72 -35.47 10.75
CA LEU A 64 -38.56 -35.43 11.65
C LEU A 64 -37.40 -34.61 11.04
N GLU A 65 -36.92 -33.61 11.78
CA GLU A 65 -35.82 -32.73 11.37
C GLU A 65 -34.45 -33.40 11.56
N ILE A 66 -33.61 -33.35 10.52
CA ILE A 66 -32.27 -33.96 10.49
C ILE A 66 -31.22 -32.91 10.86
N GLN A 67 -30.19 -33.31 11.59
CA GLN A 67 -29.05 -32.47 11.98
C GLN A 67 -27.72 -33.15 11.67
N TYR A 68 -26.72 -32.35 11.32
CA TYR A 68 -25.36 -32.77 10.97
C TYR A 68 -24.34 -32.11 11.90
N SER A 69 -23.26 -32.82 12.22
CA SER A 69 -22.07 -32.25 12.87
C SER A 69 -20.80 -33.00 12.47
N SER A 70 -19.71 -32.26 12.27
CA SER A 70 -18.38 -32.85 12.07
C SER A 70 -17.63 -32.95 13.40
N SER A 71 -16.90 -34.04 13.62
CA SER A 71 -15.99 -34.18 14.76
C SER A 71 -14.71 -33.34 14.63
N ASN A 72 -14.36 -32.89 13.43
CA ASN A 72 -13.18 -32.08 13.17
C ASN A 72 -13.39 -31.17 11.95
N ALA A 73 -13.85 -29.94 12.20
CA ALA A 73 -14.11 -28.94 11.17
C ALA A 73 -12.85 -28.45 10.41
N ALA A 74 -11.65 -28.65 10.98
CA ALA A 74 -10.39 -28.30 10.30
C ALA A 74 -9.98 -29.35 9.24
N VAL A 75 -10.53 -30.57 9.31
CA VAL A 75 -10.34 -31.63 8.30
C VAL A 75 -11.51 -31.66 7.33
N ALA A 76 -12.75 -31.65 7.83
CA ALA A 76 -13.94 -31.60 6.98
C ALA A 76 -15.09 -30.85 7.68
N THR A 77 -15.69 -29.89 6.98
CA THR A 77 -16.91 -29.20 7.42
C THR A 77 -18.16 -29.92 6.89
N VAL A 78 -19.32 -29.62 7.48
CA VAL A 78 -20.62 -30.08 6.97
C VAL A 78 -21.66 -28.99 7.11
N SER A 79 -22.41 -28.72 6.04
CA SER A 79 -23.47 -27.71 6.00
C SER A 79 -24.76 -28.19 6.69
N ALA A 80 -25.69 -27.26 6.93
CA ALA A 80 -27.03 -27.60 7.42
C ALA A 80 -27.84 -28.50 6.46
N SER A 81 -27.47 -28.55 5.16
CA SER A 81 -28.08 -29.44 4.16
C SER A 81 -27.38 -30.80 4.06
N GLY A 82 -26.31 -31.05 4.81
CA GLY A 82 -25.54 -32.30 4.75
C GLY A 82 -24.48 -32.36 3.65
N LEU A 83 -24.10 -31.21 3.08
CA LEU A 83 -22.96 -31.12 2.17
C LEU A 83 -21.67 -31.09 2.98
N ILE A 84 -20.81 -32.09 2.80
CA ILE A 84 -19.45 -32.14 3.33
C ILE A 84 -18.53 -31.33 2.41
N THR A 85 -17.58 -30.60 2.99
CA THR A 85 -16.45 -29.98 2.26
C THR A 85 -15.14 -30.37 2.95
N ALA A 86 -14.21 -30.94 2.20
CA ALA A 86 -12.86 -31.26 2.68
C ALA A 86 -12.01 -29.99 2.83
N VAL A 87 -11.22 -29.90 3.90
CA VAL A 87 -10.45 -28.70 4.30
C VAL A 87 -8.96 -29.00 4.43
N SER A 88 -8.58 -30.13 5.03
CA SER A 88 -7.19 -30.57 5.11
C SER A 88 -7.10 -32.08 5.31
N ALA A 89 -5.97 -32.68 4.93
CA ALA A 89 -5.75 -34.11 5.03
C ALA A 89 -5.90 -34.63 6.47
N GLY A 90 -6.50 -35.81 6.61
CA GLY A 90 -6.77 -36.45 7.90
C GLY A 90 -8.10 -37.19 7.94
N THR A 91 -8.67 -37.34 9.13
CA THR A 91 -9.97 -38.01 9.32
C THR A 91 -10.93 -37.19 10.17
N ALA A 92 -12.21 -37.23 9.80
CA ALA A 92 -13.32 -36.65 10.53
C ALA A 92 -14.50 -37.63 10.54
N ILE A 93 -15.39 -37.50 11.52
CA ILE A 93 -16.65 -38.26 11.58
C ILE A 93 -17.79 -37.25 11.47
N VAL A 94 -18.56 -37.36 10.40
CA VAL A 94 -19.80 -36.60 10.25
C VAL A 94 -20.95 -37.41 10.85
N THR A 95 -21.56 -36.89 11.90
CA THR A 95 -22.71 -37.48 12.57
C THR A 95 -23.98 -36.92 11.98
N VAL A 96 -24.86 -37.79 11.48
CA VAL A 96 -26.25 -37.44 11.11
C VAL A 96 -27.16 -37.91 12.24
N SER A 97 -28.08 -37.07 12.69
CA SER A 97 -29.00 -37.39 13.78
C SER A 97 -30.38 -36.76 13.60
N LEU A 98 -31.38 -37.24 14.35
CA LEU A 98 -32.72 -36.66 14.37
C LEU A 98 -32.87 -35.73 15.57
N LYS A 99 -33.28 -34.48 15.35
CA LYS A 99 -33.37 -33.43 16.38
C LYS A 99 -34.22 -33.80 17.59
N LEU A 100 -35.33 -34.51 17.36
CA LEU A 100 -36.25 -34.98 18.39
C LEU A 100 -35.84 -36.34 19.01
N LEU A 101 -34.91 -37.05 18.37
CA LEU A 101 -34.44 -38.37 18.77
C LEU A 101 -32.90 -38.45 18.62
N PRO A 102 -32.11 -37.70 19.42
CA PRO A 102 -30.66 -37.55 19.21
C PRO A 102 -29.86 -38.86 19.42
N ASN A 103 -30.49 -39.89 20.02
CA ASN A 103 -29.92 -41.24 20.12
C ASN A 103 -30.04 -42.03 18.80
N VAL A 104 -30.97 -41.66 17.91
CA VAL A 104 -31.08 -42.18 16.55
C VAL A 104 -30.13 -41.38 15.67
N LYS A 105 -28.93 -41.93 15.48
CA LYS A 105 -27.84 -41.31 14.72
C LYS A 105 -27.08 -42.34 13.89
N VAL A 106 -26.47 -41.87 12.81
CA VAL A 106 -25.53 -42.64 12.00
C VAL A 106 -24.26 -41.81 11.78
N ASN A 107 -23.11 -42.48 11.68
CA ASN A 107 -21.83 -41.85 11.49
C ASN A 107 -21.34 -42.14 10.06
N VAL A 108 -20.89 -41.11 9.36
CA VAL A 108 -20.13 -41.21 8.10
C VAL A 108 -18.67 -40.92 8.44
N ALA A 109 -17.80 -41.89 8.20
CA ALA A 109 -16.35 -41.66 8.28
C ALA A 109 -15.89 -40.88 7.04
N VAL A 110 -15.22 -39.75 7.24
CA VAL A 110 -14.62 -38.95 6.17
C VAL A 110 -13.12 -39.09 6.30
N THR A 111 -12.48 -39.63 5.27
CA THR A 111 -11.03 -39.54 5.08
C THR A 111 -10.79 -38.44 4.05
N VAL A 112 -10.00 -37.43 4.41
CA VAL A 112 -9.44 -36.49 3.43
C VAL A 112 -8.03 -36.96 3.17
N GLU A 113 -7.76 -37.36 1.94
CA GLU A 113 -6.42 -37.77 1.51
C GLU A 113 -5.65 -36.53 1.06
N GLU A 114 -4.32 -36.54 1.20
CA GLU A 114 -3.49 -35.59 0.46
C GLU A 114 -3.68 -35.86 -1.03
N ASP A 115 -3.57 -34.82 -1.85
CA ASP A 115 -3.64 -35.00 -3.30
C ASP A 115 -2.40 -35.80 -3.74
N ASP A 116 -2.59 -37.09 -4.02
CA ASP A 116 -1.54 -38.04 -4.41
C ASP A 116 -1.19 -37.92 -5.91
N ASP A 117 -1.65 -36.85 -6.55
CA ASP A 117 -1.01 -36.30 -7.74
C ASP A 117 0.48 -36.12 -7.41
N PRO A 118 1.41 -36.65 -8.24
CA PRO A 118 2.82 -36.64 -7.89
C PRO A 118 3.26 -35.20 -7.67
N ILE A 119 3.99 -34.96 -6.57
CA ILE A 119 4.70 -33.68 -6.36
C ILE A 119 5.75 -33.55 -7.46
N ILE A 120 5.32 -33.04 -8.61
CA ILE A 120 6.18 -32.48 -9.63
C ILE A 120 6.75 -31.23 -8.97
N GLU A 121 7.95 -31.35 -8.38
CA GLU A 121 8.71 -30.18 -7.95
C GLU A 121 8.66 -29.15 -9.09
N PRO A 122 8.19 -27.91 -8.84
CA PRO A 122 7.81 -26.99 -9.90
C PRO A 122 9.03 -26.74 -10.77
N ILE A 123 8.98 -27.27 -12.00
CA ILE A 123 10.14 -27.38 -12.89
C ILE A 123 10.87 -26.04 -12.89
N ILE A 124 12.16 -26.08 -12.55
CA ILE A 124 13.00 -24.89 -12.53
C ILE A 124 13.35 -24.59 -14.00
N PRO A 125 12.89 -23.45 -14.56
CA PRO A 125 13.19 -23.08 -15.92
C PRO A 125 14.69 -22.91 -16.14
N ASN A 126 15.17 -23.28 -17.32
CA ASN A 126 16.56 -23.18 -17.73
C ASN A 126 16.63 -22.23 -18.94
N MET A 127 16.94 -20.96 -18.69
CA MET A 127 16.96 -19.90 -19.69
C MET A 127 18.18 -19.97 -20.64
N MET A 128 18.94 -21.07 -20.65
CA MET A 128 20.01 -21.34 -21.63
C MET A 128 21.11 -20.26 -21.70
N GLY A 129 21.32 -19.48 -20.63
CA GLY A 129 22.26 -18.37 -20.56
C GLY A 129 21.77 -17.08 -21.23
N GLN A 130 20.47 -16.93 -21.49
CA GLN A 130 19.87 -15.70 -22.00
C GLN A 130 20.01 -14.53 -21.01
N ASP A 131 19.99 -13.30 -21.53
CA ASP A 131 20.02 -12.09 -20.71
C ASP A 131 18.62 -11.77 -20.14
N PHE A 132 18.52 -11.65 -18.82
CA PHE A 132 17.37 -11.14 -18.09
C PHE A 132 17.52 -9.63 -17.88
N ILE A 133 16.98 -8.86 -18.83
CA ILE A 133 17.04 -7.40 -18.83
C ILE A 133 16.03 -6.80 -17.85
N ILE A 134 16.52 -5.96 -16.94
CA ILE A 134 15.78 -5.08 -16.04
C ILE A 134 16.10 -3.64 -16.45
N MET A 135 15.11 -2.87 -16.87
CA MET A 135 15.34 -1.50 -17.34
C MET A 135 15.00 -0.46 -16.29
N VAL A 136 15.98 0.39 -15.98
CA VAL A 136 16.04 1.26 -14.80
C VAL A 136 16.41 2.70 -15.18
N ASN A 137 16.07 3.66 -14.32
CA ASN A 137 16.41 5.06 -14.54
C ASN A 137 17.91 5.29 -14.69
N LYS A 138 18.74 4.52 -13.96
CA LYS A 138 20.20 4.59 -14.07
C LYS A 138 20.87 3.31 -13.52
N ALA A 139 21.30 2.43 -14.42
CA ALA A 139 21.87 1.13 -14.07
C ALA A 139 23.05 1.19 -13.10
N SER A 140 23.91 2.22 -13.19
CA SER A 140 25.07 2.36 -12.29
C SER A 140 24.72 2.68 -10.83
N SER A 141 23.52 3.17 -10.54
CA SER A 141 23.04 3.39 -9.18
C SER A 141 22.00 2.36 -8.73
N THR A 142 21.44 1.56 -9.64
CA THR A 142 20.42 0.54 -9.32
C THR A 142 20.97 -0.89 -9.26
N ASP A 143 21.98 -1.27 -10.07
CA ASP A 143 22.60 -2.61 -9.99
C ASP A 143 23.44 -2.74 -8.70
N PRO A 144 23.10 -3.66 -7.77
CA PRO A 144 23.85 -3.87 -6.53
C PRO A 144 25.33 -4.23 -6.75
N ARG A 145 25.68 -4.79 -7.91
CA ARG A 145 27.06 -5.14 -8.28
C ARG A 145 27.90 -3.92 -8.68
N SER A 146 27.29 -2.74 -8.84
CA SER A 146 27.99 -1.52 -9.22
C SER A 146 28.75 -0.86 -8.06
N GLU A 147 29.90 -0.27 -8.34
CA GLU A 147 30.65 0.55 -7.36
C GLU A 147 29.83 1.76 -6.88
N SER A 148 28.98 2.34 -7.74
CA SER A 148 28.14 3.50 -7.41
C SER A 148 26.79 3.16 -6.76
N TYR A 149 26.51 1.88 -6.47
CA TYR A 149 25.34 1.48 -5.69
C TYR A 149 25.54 1.77 -4.20
N THR A 150 24.64 2.58 -3.63
CA THR A 150 24.65 3.04 -2.23
C THR A 150 23.41 2.60 -1.44
N GLY A 151 22.61 1.67 -1.98
CA GLY A 151 21.41 1.17 -1.29
C GLY A 151 21.70 0.04 -0.30
N SER A 152 20.66 -0.31 0.45
CA SER A 152 20.62 -1.35 1.48
C SER A 152 21.02 -2.74 0.97
N TRP A 153 21.57 -3.55 1.89
CA TRP A 153 21.82 -4.99 1.72
C TRP A 153 22.53 -5.35 0.41
N LYS A 154 23.55 -4.56 0.06
CA LYS A 154 24.31 -4.70 -1.18
C LYS A 154 24.86 -6.12 -1.36
N ALA A 155 25.39 -6.73 -0.30
CA ALA A 155 25.98 -8.07 -0.38
C ALA A 155 24.92 -9.17 -0.56
N GLU A 156 23.79 -9.03 0.13
CA GLU A 156 22.67 -9.95 0.14
C GLU A 156 21.92 -9.91 -1.20
N LYS A 157 21.70 -8.71 -1.76
CA LYS A 157 21.15 -8.51 -3.11
C LYS A 157 22.07 -9.07 -4.19
N ILE A 158 23.39 -8.88 -4.09
CA ILE A 158 24.35 -9.56 -4.99
C ILE A 158 24.20 -11.07 -4.89
N ALA A 159 24.13 -11.63 -3.67
CA ALA A 159 23.98 -13.07 -3.48
C ALA A 159 22.63 -13.61 -4.00
N ALA A 160 21.55 -12.83 -3.92
CA ALA A 160 20.24 -13.17 -4.51
C ALA A 160 20.29 -13.17 -6.05
N ILE A 161 20.95 -12.18 -6.65
CA ILE A 161 21.23 -12.13 -8.09
C ILE A 161 22.03 -13.38 -8.53
N ASP A 162 23.16 -13.66 -7.88
CA ASP A 162 24.02 -14.81 -8.20
C ASP A 162 23.27 -16.15 -8.03
N ALA A 163 22.39 -16.25 -7.03
CA ALA A 163 21.54 -17.41 -6.81
C ALA A 163 20.50 -17.60 -7.91
N ALA A 164 19.83 -16.52 -8.34
CA ALA A 164 18.87 -16.54 -9.43
C ALA A 164 19.53 -16.85 -10.78
N GLU A 165 20.65 -16.20 -11.11
CA GLU A 165 21.45 -16.47 -12.33
C GLU A 165 21.80 -17.96 -12.43
N LYS A 166 22.26 -18.56 -11.33
CA LYS A 166 22.58 -19.98 -11.26
C LYS A 166 21.35 -20.89 -11.30
N LYS A 167 20.29 -20.56 -10.57
CA LYS A 167 19.06 -21.37 -10.45
C LYS A 167 18.36 -21.49 -11.81
N TYR A 168 18.25 -20.38 -12.53
CA TYR A 168 17.51 -20.30 -13.79
C TYR A 168 18.40 -20.39 -15.04
N ASN A 169 19.73 -20.51 -14.88
CA ASN A 169 20.72 -20.44 -15.97
C ASN A 169 20.46 -19.22 -16.87
N VAL A 170 20.52 -18.04 -16.26
CA VAL A 170 20.20 -16.74 -16.86
C VAL A 170 21.28 -15.73 -16.46
N LYS A 171 21.45 -14.64 -17.22
CA LYS A 171 22.37 -13.55 -16.88
C LYS A 171 21.59 -12.26 -16.63
N VAL A 172 21.62 -11.74 -15.41
CA VAL A 172 20.89 -10.53 -15.02
C VAL A 172 21.61 -9.30 -15.54
N VAL A 173 20.90 -8.45 -16.29
CA VAL A 173 21.43 -7.21 -16.88
C VAL A 173 20.55 -6.03 -16.49
N TYR A 174 21.13 -5.06 -15.77
CA TYR A 174 20.49 -3.77 -15.55
C TYR A 174 20.84 -2.82 -16.70
N GLU A 175 19.82 -2.33 -17.40
CA GLU A 175 19.97 -1.38 -18.51
C GLU A 175 19.39 -0.03 -18.16
N THR A 176 20.04 1.05 -18.60
CA THR A 176 19.51 2.40 -18.43
C THR A 176 18.56 2.72 -19.58
N TYR A 177 17.37 3.28 -19.28
CA TYR A 177 16.44 3.74 -20.32
C TYR A 177 17.15 4.64 -21.37
N PRO A 178 16.81 4.51 -22.66
CA PRO A 178 17.45 5.30 -23.71
C PRO A 178 17.13 6.80 -23.61
N ALA A 179 17.95 7.62 -24.27
CA ALA A 179 17.91 9.08 -24.17
C ALA A 179 16.65 9.77 -24.74
N ASP A 180 15.76 9.03 -25.39
CA ASP A 180 14.42 9.43 -25.83
C ASP A 180 13.29 8.95 -24.88
N ALA A 181 13.60 8.07 -23.92
CA ALA A 181 12.69 7.51 -22.92
C ALA A 181 13.07 7.93 -21.47
N VAL A 182 13.67 9.12 -21.31
CA VAL A 182 14.32 9.54 -20.06
C VAL A 182 13.36 9.57 -18.86
N TRP A 183 12.12 10.06 -18.99
CA TRP A 183 11.16 10.10 -17.87
C TRP A 183 9.69 10.25 -18.32
N GLY A 184 8.77 10.05 -17.36
CA GLY A 184 7.34 10.36 -17.47
C GLY A 184 6.66 9.80 -18.72
N GLY A 185 5.76 10.60 -19.32
CA GLY A 185 4.99 10.20 -20.50
C GLY A 185 5.81 9.89 -21.76
N GLY A 186 7.10 10.21 -21.81
CA GLY A 186 8.02 9.74 -22.85
C GLY A 186 8.37 8.25 -22.63
N ARG A 187 8.77 7.91 -21.40
CA ARG A 187 9.10 6.55 -20.98
C ARG A 187 7.89 5.60 -21.04
N GLU A 188 6.71 6.07 -20.60
CA GLU A 188 5.45 5.32 -20.73
C GLU A 188 5.17 4.94 -22.20
N ARG A 189 5.24 5.92 -23.12
CA ARG A 189 5.06 5.67 -24.56
C ARG A 189 6.08 4.69 -25.12
N TYR A 190 7.34 4.77 -24.70
CA TYR A 190 8.38 3.84 -25.14
C TYR A 190 8.04 2.39 -24.74
N ILE A 191 7.61 2.15 -23.50
CA ILE A 191 7.22 0.82 -23.02
C ILE A 191 5.98 0.30 -23.76
N THR A 192 4.90 1.10 -23.81
CA THR A 192 3.64 0.71 -24.45
C THR A 192 3.80 0.46 -25.95
N THR A 193 4.56 1.32 -26.66
CA THR A 193 4.78 1.17 -28.12
C THR A 193 5.57 -0.10 -28.43
N ASN A 194 6.60 -0.42 -27.65
CA ASN A 194 7.37 -1.65 -27.82
C ASN A 194 6.55 -2.91 -27.51
N SER A 195 5.65 -2.84 -26.54
CA SER A 195 4.74 -3.96 -26.22
C SER A 195 3.73 -4.21 -27.33
N ILE A 196 3.09 -3.15 -27.84
CA ILE A 196 2.14 -3.23 -28.99
C ILE A 196 2.83 -3.76 -30.25
N ASN A 197 4.06 -3.32 -30.53
CA ASN A 197 4.83 -3.76 -31.69
C ASN A 197 5.46 -5.16 -31.54
N ASN A 198 5.29 -5.82 -30.38
CA ASN A 198 5.91 -7.08 -30.02
C ASN A 198 7.46 -7.04 -30.16
N THR A 199 8.05 -5.92 -29.75
CA THR A 199 9.50 -5.66 -29.69
C THR A 199 9.92 -5.30 -28.26
N PRO A 200 9.67 -6.15 -27.25
CA PRO A 200 10.03 -5.84 -25.87
C PRO A 200 11.50 -5.49 -25.71
N GLN A 201 11.76 -4.60 -24.75
CA GLN A 201 13.10 -4.08 -24.45
C GLN A 201 13.60 -4.57 -23.10
N ALA A 202 12.71 -4.99 -22.20
CA ALA A 202 13.04 -5.59 -20.91
C ALA A 202 11.95 -6.55 -20.41
N HIS A 203 12.32 -7.41 -19.47
CA HIS A 203 11.40 -8.28 -18.74
C HIS A 203 10.77 -7.55 -17.55
N ILE A 204 11.54 -6.68 -16.90
CA ILE A 204 11.14 -5.83 -15.77
C ILE A 204 11.38 -4.35 -16.13
N TYR A 205 10.42 -3.50 -15.80
CA TYR A 205 10.48 -2.04 -16.00
C TYR A 205 10.37 -1.29 -14.66
N GLU A 206 11.32 -0.40 -14.39
CA GLU A 206 11.30 0.54 -13.25
C GLU A 206 10.57 1.83 -13.62
N MET A 207 9.47 2.11 -12.93
CA MET A 207 8.66 3.31 -13.12
C MET A 207 8.21 3.89 -11.77
N PRO A 208 7.89 5.18 -11.70
CA PRO A 208 7.09 5.71 -10.60
C PRO A 208 5.67 5.12 -10.63
N SER A 209 5.09 4.88 -9.46
CA SER A 209 3.79 4.21 -9.30
C SER A 209 2.64 4.87 -10.06
N TYR A 210 2.66 6.21 -10.25
CA TYR A 210 1.64 6.90 -11.06
C TYR A 210 1.58 6.41 -12.51
N SER A 211 2.66 5.82 -13.05
CA SER A 211 2.70 5.31 -14.42
C SER A 211 2.09 3.91 -14.56
N ILE A 212 1.83 3.20 -13.46
CA ILE A 212 1.36 1.81 -13.47
C ILE A 212 0.02 1.72 -14.20
N ALA A 213 -0.95 2.56 -13.86
CA ALA A 213 -2.27 2.53 -14.48
C ALA A 213 -2.21 2.82 -16.00
N VAL A 214 -1.38 3.77 -16.43
CA VAL A 214 -1.16 4.09 -17.86
C VAL A 214 -0.57 2.90 -18.62
N LEU A 215 0.35 2.16 -18.00
CA LEU A 215 0.99 1.00 -18.60
C LEU A 215 0.09 -0.25 -18.59
N ALA A 216 -0.73 -0.43 -17.54
CA ALA A 216 -1.69 -1.50 -17.44
C ALA A 216 -2.85 -1.33 -18.46
N GLU A 217 -3.39 -0.11 -18.56
CA GLU A 217 -4.39 0.28 -19.57
C GLU A 217 -3.85 0.15 -21.00
N GLY A 218 -2.57 0.50 -21.21
CA GLY A 218 -1.85 0.27 -22.46
C GLY A 218 -1.52 -1.19 -22.76
N GLY A 219 -1.90 -2.14 -21.88
CA GLY A 219 -1.63 -3.57 -22.04
C GLY A 219 -0.14 -3.92 -22.04
N ALA A 220 0.71 -3.11 -21.41
CA ALA A 220 2.18 -3.20 -21.47
C ALA A 220 2.83 -3.90 -20.26
N ILE A 221 2.07 -4.09 -19.19
CA ILE A 221 2.48 -4.80 -17.97
C ILE A 221 1.42 -5.80 -17.51
N LEU A 222 1.84 -6.80 -16.73
CA LEU A 222 0.98 -7.89 -16.26
C LEU A 222 0.36 -7.62 -14.90
N PRO A 223 -0.89 -8.08 -14.64
CA PRO A 223 -1.38 -8.26 -13.29
C PRO A 223 -0.60 -9.40 -12.61
N LEU A 224 -0.23 -9.20 -11.35
CA LEU A 224 0.71 -10.05 -10.61
C LEU A 224 0.07 -10.80 -9.45
N ASP A 225 -1.22 -10.62 -9.17
CA ASP A 225 -1.90 -11.11 -7.96
C ASP A 225 -1.63 -12.60 -7.68
N ALA A 226 -1.93 -13.46 -8.66
CA ALA A 226 -1.71 -14.91 -8.56
C ALA A 226 -0.22 -15.32 -8.57
N LEU A 227 0.67 -14.48 -9.09
CA LEU A 227 2.11 -14.73 -9.10
C LEU A 227 2.74 -14.33 -7.75
N ILE A 228 2.30 -13.24 -7.15
CA ILE A 228 2.67 -12.80 -5.79
C ILE A 228 2.15 -13.82 -4.77
N GLU A 229 0.92 -14.30 -4.89
CA GLU A 229 0.36 -15.33 -4.01
C GLU A 229 1.18 -16.65 -4.06
N LYS A 230 1.61 -17.06 -5.26
CA LYS A 230 2.29 -18.35 -5.48
C LYS A 230 3.81 -18.31 -5.27
N TYR A 231 4.45 -17.17 -5.56
CA TYR A 231 5.91 -17.04 -5.63
C TYR A 231 6.47 -15.76 -4.97
N GLY A 232 5.62 -14.89 -4.44
CA GLY A 232 6.05 -13.71 -3.68
C GLY A 232 6.57 -14.08 -2.29
N ASN A 233 7.30 -13.15 -1.68
CA ASN A 233 7.72 -13.29 -0.28
C ASN A 233 6.50 -13.08 0.63
N PRO A 234 6.19 -14.01 1.56
CA PRO A 234 5.01 -13.91 2.42
C PRO A 234 5.05 -12.70 3.38
N GLY A 235 6.20 -12.08 3.59
CA GLY A 235 6.34 -10.86 4.38
C GLY A 235 6.36 -9.56 3.55
N TYR A 236 5.96 -9.59 2.27
CA TYR A 236 5.80 -8.41 1.42
C TYR A 236 4.81 -7.40 2.05
N TRP A 237 5.22 -6.13 2.11
CA TRP A 237 4.49 -5.10 2.86
C TRP A 237 3.20 -4.66 2.16
N PRO A 238 2.04 -4.67 2.85
CA PRO A 238 0.78 -4.14 2.31
C PRO A 238 0.89 -2.66 1.90
N GLU A 239 1.67 -1.87 2.63
CA GLU A 239 1.92 -0.46 2.32
C GLU A 239 2.65 -0.31 0.99
N LYS A 240 3.58 -1.22 0.67
CA LYS A 240 4.25 -1.25 -0.64
C LYS A 240 3.33 -1.75 -1.75
N ALA A 241 2.54 -2.80 -1.48
CA ALA A 241 1.54 -3.31 -2.41
C ALA A 241 0.50 -2.25 -2.80
N ALA A 242 0.13 -1.35 -1.88
CA ALA A 242 -0.78 -0.23 -2.17
C ALA A 242 -0.27 0.68 -3.32
N PHE A 243 1.05 0.91 -3.42
CA PHE A 243 1.66 1.64 -4.55
C PHE A 243 1.71 0.83 -5.86
N GLY A 244 1.56 -0.50 -5.79
CA GLY A 244 1.49 -1.39 -6.95
C GLY A 244 0.07 -1.66 -7.46
N THR A 245 -0.96 -1.12 -6.81
CA THR A 245 -2.37 -1.48 -7.05
C THR A 245 -3.02 -0.57 -8.09
N VAL A 246 -3.87 -1.12 -8.96
CA VAL A 246 -4.83 -0.34 -9.77
C VAL A 246 -6.14 -1.09 -9.85
N LEU A 247 -7.26 -0.46 -9.47
CA LEU A 247 -8.61 -1.03 -9.50
C LEU A 247 -8.70 -2.45 -8.88
N GLY A 248 -8.01 -2.65 -7.75
CA GLY A 248 -8.01 -3.91 -6.99
C GLY A 248 -7.10 -5.01 -7.53
N LYS A 249 -6.22 -4.73 -8.49
CA LYS A 249 -5.20 -5.67 -9.00
C LYS A 249 -3.79 -5.16 -8.75
N GLN A 250 -2.87 -6.07 -8.41
CA GLN A 250 -1.44 -5.78 -8.27
C GLN A 250 -0.74 -5.79 -9.63
N TYR A 251 0.15 -4.82 -9.85
CA TYR A 251 0.94 -4.68 -11.08
C TYR A 251 2.44 -4.46 -10.82
N ALA A 252 2.83 -4.25 -9.56
CA ALA A 252 4.23 -4.09 -9.16
C ALA A 252 4.60 -4.98 -7.98
N TYR A 253 5.88 -5.35 -7.91
CA TYR A 253 6.45 -6.14 -6.81
C TYR A 253 7.95 -5.86 -6.73
N ASP A 254 8.45 -5.42 -5.58
CA ASP A 254 9.88 -5.21 -5.29
C ASP A 254 10.15 -5.06 -3.79
N ASP A 255 11.41 -5.09 -3.39
CA ASP A 255 11.84 -5.00 -1.98
C ASP A 255 12.02 -3.57 -1.42
N GLY A 256 11.67 -2.52 -2.17
CA GLY A 256 11.82 -1.13 -1.73
C GLY A 256 10.63 -0.59 -0.94
N TYR A 257 10.73 -0.52 0.39
CA TYR A 257 9.68 0.06 1.24
C TYR A 257 9.39 1.55 0.91
N PRO A 258 8.13 2.00 0.83
CA PRO A 258 7.75 3.33 0.34
C PRO A 258 7.90 4.45 1.39
N LEU A 259 9.06 4.58 2.05
CA LEU A 259 9.31 5.65 3.03
C LEU A 259 9.10 7.06 2.42
N VAL A 260 8.54 7.96 3.22
CA VAL A 260 8.29 9.37 2.85
C VAL A 260 9.15 10.34 3.65
N GLY A 261 9.41 11.52 3.09
CA GLY A 261 10.26 12.56 3.71
C GLY A 261 9.87 13.99 3.34
N GLN A 262 8.70 14.15 2.74
CA GLN A 262 8.12 15.43 2.36
C GLN A 262 7.80 16.25 3.61
N GLY A 263 8.02 17.55 3.54
CA GLY A 263 7.70 18.46 4.64
C GLY A 263 8.15 19.89 4.36
N LEU A 264 8.17 20.69 5.42
CA LEU A 264 8.61 22.07 5.41
C LEU A 264 10.04 22.15 5.92
N TYR A 265 10.93 22.59 5.04
CA TYR A 265 12.31 22.89 5.37
C TYR A 265 12.41 24.35 5.76
N TYR A 266 13.11 24.66 6.85
CA TYR A 266 13.16 26.03 7.39
C TYR A 266 14.55 26.50 7.77
N ASN A 267 14.76 27.80 7.66
CA ASN A 267 16.01 28.49 7.95
C ASN A 267 16.07 28.90 9.43
N ILE A 268 16.73 28.09 10.26
CA ILE A 268 16.84 28.31 11.71
C ILE A 268 17.49 29.66 12.02
N ASP A 269 18.55 30.04 11.28
CA ASP A 269 19.27 31.30 11.49
C ASP A 269 18.42 32.53 11.18
N LEU A 270 17.40 32.40 10.33
CA LEU A 270 16.45 33.46 10.02
C LEU A 270 15.34 33.54 11.07
N LEU A 271 14.83 32.39 11.52
CA LEU A 271 13.82 32.30 12.59
C LEU A 271 14.38 32.87 13.90
N GLU A 272 15.53 32.38 14.38
CA GLU A 272 16.14 32.88 15.61
C GLU A 272 16.46 34.38 15.56
N ARG A 273 16.90 34.89 14.40
CA ARG A 273 17.24 36.31 14.21
C ARG A 273 16.05 37.25 14.41
N TYR A 274 14.86 36.85 13.99
CA TYR A 274 13.67 37.72 13.98
C TYR A 274 12.65 37.39 15.08
N LEU A 275 12.66 36.16 15.61
CA LEU A 275 11.77 35.72 16.70
C LEU A 275 12.48 35.74 18.08
N GLY A 276 13.81 35.62 18.12
CA GLY A 276 14.62 35.69 19.34
C GLY A 276 14.68 34.41 20.17
N GLU A 277 15.77 34.26 20.94
CA GLU A 277 15.97 33.14 21.87
C GLU A 277 14.84 33.06 22.91
N GLY A 278 14.19 31.90 23.03
CA GLY A 278 13.16 31.65 24.04
C GLY A 278 11.78 32.27 23.76
N GLN A 279 11.58 32.90 22.59
CA GLN A 279 10.25 33.18 22.04
C GLN A 279 10.02 32.46 20.69
N GLY A 280 11.08 32.14 19.95
CA GLY A 280 11.04 31.21 18.82
C GLY A 280 11.30 29.75 19.23
N THR A 281 10.28 29.05 19.72
CA THR A 281 10.26 27.57 19.71
C THR A 281 10.37 27.11 18.25
N LEU A 282 11.26 26.16 17.91
CA LEU A 282 11.42 25.77 16.50
C LEU A 282 10.17 25.01 16.03
N PRO A 283 9.78 25.10 14.75
CA PRO A 283 8.67 24.33 14.21
C PRO A 283 8.71 22.83 14.52
N SER A 284 9.91 22.21 14.50
CA SER A 284 10.09 20.82 14.92
C SER A 284 9.75 20.57 16.40
N ASP A 285 10.07 21.51 17.28
CA ASP A 285 9.75 21.40 18.72
C ASP A 285 8.24 21.52 18.95
N LEU A 286 7.57 22.45 18.25
CA LEU A 286 6.10 22.57 18.27
C LEU A 286 5.43 21.29 17.78
N TRP A 287 5.95 20.68 16.72
CA TRP A 287 5.44 19.40 16.22
C TRP A 287 5.58 18.28 17.25
N MET A 288 6.76 18.14 17.87
CA MET A 288 6.98 17.13 18.90
C MET A 288 6.17 17.40 20.20
N ALA A 289 5.73 18.63 20.43
CA ALA A 289 4.80 19.00 21.50
C ALA A 289 3.32 18.72 21.15
N GLY A 290 2.98 18.49 19.88
CA GLY A 290 1.60 18.41 19.38
C GLY A 290 0.92 19.78 19.20
N GLU A 291 1.72 20.84 19.07
CA GLU A 291 1.29 22.25 19.00
C GLU A 291 1.53 22.85 17.59
N TRP A 292 1.75 22.03 16.57
CA TRP A 292 2.02 22.45 15.19
C TRP A 292 0.79 22.29 14.28
N ASP A 293 -0.08 23.29 14.33
CA ASP A 293 -1.28 23.42 13.48
C ASP A 293 -1.21 24.68 12.58
N TRP A 294 -2.27 24.90 11.79
CA TRP A 294 -2.38 26.07 10.91
C TRP A 294 -2.35 27.42 11.64
N GLU A 295 -2.80 27.50 12.90
CA GLU A 295 -2.75 28.74 13.69
C GLU A 295 -1.31 28.99 14.15
N ALA A 296 -0.61 27.97 14.64
CA ALA A 296 0.81 28.06 15.00
C ALA A 296 1.69 28.44 13.80
N PHE A 297 1.48 27.84 12.62
CA PHE A 297 2.22 28.19 11.42
C PHE A 297 1.93 29.63 10.96
N GLN A 298 0.66 30.04 10.90
CA GLN A 298 0.26 31.41 10.56
C GLN A 298 0.89 32.44 11.51
N ASN A 299 0.86 32.17 12.82
CA ASN A 299 1.44 33.04 13.84
C ASN A 299 2.96 33.22 13.67
N ILE A 300 3.71 32.19 13.26
CA ILE A 300 5.14 32.33 12.94
C ILE A 300 5.32 33.14 11.65
N CYS A 301 4.53 32.86 10.61
CA CYS A 301 4.59 33.57 9.35
C CYS A 301 4.35 35.09 9.51
N ASP A 302 3.33 35.47 10.27
CA ASP A 302 2.97 36.87 10.53
C ASP A 302 4.01 37.62 11.36
N GLN A 303 4.74 36.93 12.26
CA GLN A 303 5.84 37.51 13.01
C GLN A 303 7.09 37.75 12.14
N LEU A 304 7.36 36.85 11.19
CA LEU A 304 8.50 36.96 10.27
C LEU A 304 8.29 38.00 9.16
N LEU A 305 7.05 38.14 8.68
CA LEU A 305 6.70 38.94 7.51
C LEU A 305 7.24 40.39 7.54
N PRO A 306 7.12 41.18 8.63
CA PRO A 306 7.59 42.56 8.64
C PRO A 306 9.11 42.68 8.53
N SER A 307 9.85 41.75 9.13
CA SER A 307 11.32 41.75 9.11
C SER A 307 11.88 41.26 7.78
N ILE A 308 11.26 40.24 7.17
CA ILE A 308 11.67 39.72 5.85
C ILE A 308 11.34 40.75 4.76
N SER A 309 10.15 41.36 4.80
CA SER A 309 9.75 42.40 3.84
C SER A 309 10.66 43.64 3.89
N ALA A 310 11.36 43.87 5.01
CA ALA A 310 12.31 44.96 5.20
C ALA A 310 13.76 44.63 4.77
N LEU A 311 14.03 43.43 4.23
CA LEU A 311 15.38 43.04 3.81
C LEU A 311 15.90 43.78 2.56
N GLU A 312 15.02 44.38 1.75
CA GLU A 312 15.33 44.98 0.45
C GLU A 312 16.06 44.01 -0.53
N VAL A 313 15.86 42.70 -0.36
CA VAL A 313 16.40 41.64 -1.22
C VAL A 313 15.32 41.10 -2.16
N GLU A 314 15.64 41.02 -3.45
CA GLU A 314 14.74 40.51 -4.50
C GLU A 314 14.35 39.04 -4.27
N GLY A 315 13.04 38.77 -4.20
CA GLY A 315 12.48 37.45 -3.90
C GLY A 315 12.71 36.95 -2.47
N ALA A 316 13.01 37.85 -1.52
CA ALA A 316 12.90 37.52 -0.10
C ALA A 316 11.41 37.43 0.30
N ALA A 317 11.03 36.33 0.96
CA ALA A 317 9.67 36.05 1.36
C ALA A 317 9.63 35.12 2.59
N VAL A 318 8.50 35.04 3.27
CA VAL A 318 8.35 34.08 4.39
C VAL A 318 8.39 32.65 3.85
N MET A 319 7.67 32.38 2.76
CA MET A 319 7.46 31.07 2.15
C MET A 319 7.99 31.03 0.72
N GLY A 320 8.48 29.86 0.31
CA GLY A 320 9.00 29.58 -1.02
C GLY A 320 8.42 28.33 -1.66
N GLY A 321 8.45 28.29 -2.99
CA GLY A 321 8.01 27.15 -3.80
C GLY A 321 6.58 27.31 -4.31
N ARG A 322 6.14 26.42 -5.21
CA ARG A 322 4.87 26.60 -5.93
C ARG A 322 3.65 26.24 -5.08
N PRO A 323 2.54 27.01 -5.13
CA PRO A 323 1.35 26.72 -4.32
C PRO A 323 0.76 25.31 -4.51
N TYR A 324 0.82 24.71 -5.71
CA TYR A 324 0.34 23.33 -5.90
C TYR A 324 1.22 22.29 -5.17
N ASN A 325 2.53 22.53 -5.04
CA ASN A 325 3.43 21.63 -4.30
C ASN A 325 3.10 21.61 -2.80
N TRP A 326 2.76 22.78 -2.25
CA TRP A 326 2.29 22.91 -0.86
C TRP A 326 0.90 22.30 -0.68
N LEU A 327 -0.02 22.56 -1.61
CA LEU A 327 -1.40 22.09 -1.56
C LEU A 327 -1.51 20.57 -1.38
N TYR A 328 -0.79 19.77 -2.18
CA TYR A 328 -0.91 18.30 -2.13
C TYR A 328 -0.69 17.74 -0.72
N GLN A 329 0.28 18.31 -0.01
CA GLN A 329 0.66 17.85 1.33
C GLN A 329 -0.13 18.55 2.43
N MET A 330 -0.55 19.81 2.24
CA MET A 330 -1.47 20.50 3.14
C MET A 330 -2.88 19.87 3.14
N LEU A 331 -3.30 19.29 2.02
CA LEU A 331 -4.52 18.45 1.94
C LEU A 331 -4.33 17.17 2.78
N GLY A 332 -3.22 16.46 2.59
CA GLY A 332 -2.92 15.23 3.35
C GLY A 332 -2.78 15.49 4.86
N ALA A 333 -2.14 16.59 5.23
CA ALA A 333 -2.03 17.09 6.61
C ALA A 333 -3.36 17.59 7.21
N ASN A 334 -4.44 17.62 6.42
CA ASN A 334 -5.81 17.91 6.83
C ASN A 334 -6.76 16.74 6.53
N GLY A 335 -6.22 15.54 6.28
CA GLY A 335 -6.99 14.32 6.02
C GLY A 335 -7.80 14.33 4.72
N VAL A 336 -7.21 14.85 3.65
CA VAL A 336 -7.80 14.91 2.30
C VAL A 336 -6.79 14.41 1.26
N HIS A 337 -7.25 13.59 0.32
CA HIS A 337 -6.47 13.11 -0.82
C HIS A 337 -6.76 13.94 -2.09
N VAL A 338 -5.81 14.04 -3.01
CA VAL A 338 -6.06 14.67 -4.32
C VAL A 338 -6.87 13.70 -5.18
N VAL A 339 -6.43 12.44 -5.25
CA VAL A 339 -7.19 11.29 -5.78
C VAL A 339 -6.86 10.02 -4.98
N THR A 340 -7.90 9.35 -4.45
CA THR A 340 -7.79 8.10 -3.67
C THR A 340 -7.46 6.86 -4.51
N SER A 341 -7.16 5.75 -3.85
CA SER A 341 -7.05 4.40 -4.45
C SER A 341 -8.29 3.93 -5.22
N GLU A 342 -9.46 4.47 -4.88
CA GLU A 342 -10.74 4.26 -5.57
C GLU A 342 -10.97 5.30 -6.67
N LEU A 343 -9.91 5.95 -7.18
CA LEU A 343 -9.92 6.96 -8.25
C LEU A 343 -10.90 8.12 -8.01
N LYS A 344 -11.24 8.39 -6.73
CA LYS A 344 -12.15 9.47 -6.34
C LYS A 344 -11.34 10.66 -5.86
N SER A 345 -11.62 11.83 -6.41
CA SER A 345 -10.99 13.08 -5.97
C SER A 345 -11.80 13.73 -4.85
N GLU A 346 -11.11 14.14 -3.78
CA GLU A 346 -11.72 14.80 -2.63
C GLU A 346 -11.59 16.33 -2.69
N LEU A 347 -11.11 16.88 -3.82
CA LEU A 347 -10.85 18.31 -4.00
C LEU A 347 -12.08 19.22 -3.78
N ALA A 348 -13.29 18.69 -3.95
CA ALA A 348 -14.55 19.42 -3.70
C ALA A 348 -15.12 19.25 -2.27
N THR A 349 -14.46 18.48 -1.39
CA THR A 349 -14.87 18.33 0.02
C THR A 349 -14.65 19.62 0.81
N GLN A 350 -15.39 19.83 1.90
CA GLN A 350 -15.25 21.06 2.70
C GLN A 350 -13.84 21.23 3.27
N ALA A 351 -13.22 20.17 3.78
CA ALA A 351 -11.84 20.19 4.28
C ALA A 351 -10.83 20.56 3.17
N SER A 352 -11.05 20.13 1.92
CA SER A 352 -10.28 20.63 0.78
C SER A 352 -10.47 22.14 0.62
N ILE A 353 -11.71 22.63 0.49
CA ILE A 353 -12.01 24.06 0.31
C ILE A 353 -11.38 24.92 1.42
N ASP A 354 -11.39 24.44 2.67
CA ASP A 354 -10.76 25.12 3.80
C ASP A 354 -9.23 25.20 3.64
N THR A 355 -8.60 24.14 3.13
CA THR A 355 -7.16 24.08 2.83
C THR A 355 -6.77 25.09 1.73
N PHE A 356 -7.53 25.13 0.63
CA PHE A 356 -7.33 26.13 -0.42
C PHE A 356 -7.52 27.57 0.11
N THR A 357 -8.52 27.79 0.97
CA THR A 357 -8.82 29.10 1.54
C THR A 357 -7.69 29.58 2.45
N TYR A 358 -7.14 28.68 3.27
CA TYR A 358 -5.97 28.97 4.10
C TYR A 358 -4.73 29.33 3.25
N LEU A 359 -4.42 28.53 2.23
CA LEU A 359 -3.30 28.80 1.33
C LEU A 359 -3.50 30.09 0.49
N ASN A 360 -4.74 30.44 0.13
CA ASN A 360 -5.05 31.72 -0.50
C ASN A 360 -4.77 32.91 0.43
N GLY A 361 -5.09 32.81 1.72
CA GLY A 361 -4.77 33.84 2.71
C GLY A 361 -3.27 34.13 2.79
N LEU A 362 -2.45 33.07 2.83
CA LEU A 362 -0.99 33.20 2.76
C LEU A 362 -0.53 33.76 1.41
N CYS A 363 -0.97 33.18 0.29
CA CYS A 363 -0.49 33.54 -1.05
C CYS A 363 -0.91 34.95 -1.51
N SER A 364 -2.03 35.48 -1.01
CA SER A 364 -2.52 36.83 -1.33
C SER A 364 -1.90 37.93 -0.46
N THR A 365 -1.15 37.57 0.59
CA THR A 365 -0.47 38.52 1.48
C THR A 365 0.86 38.99 0.87
N PRO A 366 1.07 40.29 0.58
CA PRO A 366 2.30 40.78 -0.04
C PRO A 366 3.55 40.48 0.79
N GLY A 367 4.59 39.92 0.17
CA GLY A 367 5.84 39.53 0.84
C GLY A 367 5.77 38.18 1.58
N MET A 368 4.59 37.54 1.66
CA MET A 368 4.45 36.24 2.31
C MET A 368 5.06 35.11 1.48
N TRP A 369 4.83 35.10 0.16
CA TRP A 369 5.12 33.93 -0.67
C TRP A 369 5.85 34.29 -1.97
N GLU A 370 7.07 33.76 -2.14
CA GLU A 370 7.83 33.78 -3.40
C GLU A 370 7.63 32.45 -4.14
N TYR A 371 6.95 32.47 -5.28
CA TYR A 371 6.73 31.29 -6.12
C TYR A 371 7.04 31.52 -7.61
N GLU A 372 7.27 32.77 -8.02
CA GLU A 372 7.45 33.14 -9.43
C GLU A 372 8.82 32.67 -9.93
N SER A 373 9.85 32.73 -9.06
CA SER A 373 11.21 32.29 -9.32
C SER A 373 11.36 30.76 -9.44
N ALA A 374 10.40 29.99 -8.92
CA ALA A 374 10.41 28.53 -9.01
C ALA A 374 9.97 28.07 -10.41
N ALA A 375 10.89 27.66 -11.27
CA ALA A 375 10.55 27.11 -12.59
C ALA A 375 9.67 25.83 -12.49
N LEU A 376 8.71 25.60 -13.40
CA LEU A 376 7.85 24.41 -13.38
C LEU A 376 8.61 23.08 -13.45
N SER A 377 9.77 23.07 -14.12
CA SER A 377 10.66 21.92 -14.23
C SER A 377 11.47 21.60 -12.97
N ASN A 378 11.47 22.48 -11.95
CA ASN A 378 12.32 22.32 -10.77
C ASN A 378 11.65 22.65 -9.42
N ALA A 379 10.57 23.43 -9.42
CA ALA A 379 9.71 23.76 -8.27
C ALA A 379 10.41 24.33 -7.01
N THR A 380 11.64 24.85 -7.15
CA THR A 380 12.45 25.43 -6.07
C THR A 380 12.77 26.89 -6.33
N CYS A 381 12.67 27.74 -5.30
CA CYS A 381 13.10 29.13 -5.32
C CYS A 381 14.60 29.24 -4.99
N PRO A 382 15.45 29.82 -5.87
CA PRO A 382 16.88 30.02 -5.59
C PRO A 382 17.14 30.82 -4.30
N GLN A 383 16.22 31.70 -3.92
CA GLN A 383 16.32 32.56 -2.74
C GLN A 383 16.31 31.78 -1.41
N PHE A 384 15.71 30.58 -1.36
CA PHE A 384 15.78 29.73 -0.17
C PHE A 384 17.19 29.21 0.07
N LYS A 385 17.85 28.67 -0.97
CA LYS A 385 19.29 28.32 -0.92
C LYS A 385 20.17 29.53 -0.55
N GLY A 386 19.79 30.72 -1.02
CA GLY A 386 20.43 31.99 -0.66
C GLY A 386 20.17 32.48 0.77
N GLY A 387 19.35 31.80 1.57
CA GLY A 387 19.04 32.15 2.96
C GLY A 387 18.02 33.28 3.12
N ASN A 388 17.30 33.67 2.07
CA ASN A 388 16.36 34.80 2.05
C ASN A 388 14.88 34.39 2.15
N ILE A 389 14.60 33.09 2.27
CA ILE A 389 13.26 32.54 2.52
C ILE A 389 13.27 31.76 3.84
N ALA A 390 12.20 31.88 4.63
CA ALA A 390 12.11 31.22 5.94
C ALA A 390 11.69 29.75 5.82
N PHE A 391 10.68 29.44 5.01
CA PHE A 391 10.11 28.10 4.80
C PHE A 391 10.04 27.72 3.32
N HIS A 392 10.33 26.47 2.98
CA HIS A 392 10.12 25.94 1.64
C HIS A 392 9.65 24.48 1.70
N ASN A 393 8.67 24.11 0.86
CA ASN A 393 8.32 22.70 0.67
C ASN A 393 9.52 21.93 0.12
N GLY A 394 9.73 20.68 0.53
CA GLY A 394 10.85 19.90 -0.02
C GLY A 394 10.79 18.43 0.31
N GLU A 395 11.87 17.76 -0.04
CA GLU A 395 12.14 16.33 0.13
C GLU A 395 13.63 16.18 0.49
N PRO A 396 14.06 15.10 1.16
CA PRO A 396 15.43 15.05 1.71
C PRO A 396 16.52 15.14 0.62
N TYR A 397 16.23 14.65 -0.59
CA TYR A 397 17.19 14.72 -1.70
C TYR A 397 17.50 16.14 -2.20
N TRP A 398 16.65 17.11 -1.88
CA TRP A 398 16.86 18.50 -2.28
C TRP A 398 18.08 19.10 -1.56
N LEU A 399 18.51 18.53 -0.43
CA LEU A 399 19.70 18.93 0.32
C LEU A 399 21.02 18.56 -0.37
N TYR A 400 21.06 17.45 -1.14
CA TYR A 400 22.25 17.02 -1.89
C TYR A 400 22.20 17.29 -3.40
N ASP A 401 21.04 17.59 -3.98
CA ASP A 401 20.95 17.83 -5.42
C ASP A 401 21.48 19.23 -5.83
N ALA A 402 22.39 19.26 -6.81
CA ALA A 402 23.05 20.46 -7.31
C ALA A 402 22.11 21.47 -8.00
N THR A 403 20.97 21.01 -8.50
CA THR A 403 19.89 21.83 -9.09
C THR A 403 18.88 22.32 -8.04
N LYS A 404 18.96 21.80 -6.82
CA LYS A 404 18.12 22.15 -5.66
C LYS A 404 18.93 23.03 -4.67
N TRP A 405 19.19 22.54 -3.46
CA TRP A 405 19.73 23.34 -2.36
C TRP A 405 21.18 23.01 -1.99
N LEU A 406 21.85 22.05 -2.65
CA LEU A 406 23.24 21.69 -2.37
C LEU A 406 24.16 22.92 -2.26
N GLY A 407 24.78 23.11 -1.09
CA GLY A 407 25.60 24.29 -0.80
C GLY A 407 24.81 25.50 -0.29
N TYR A 408 23.71 25.27 0.42
CA TYR A 408 23.11 26.26 1.32
C TYR A 408 24.08 26.61 2.48
N THR A 409 23.90 27.74 3.15
CA THR A 409 24.89 28.30 4.10
C THR A 409 24.29 28.74 5.44
N PHE A 410 23.21 28.10 5.88
CA PHE A 410 22.49 28.36 7.13
C PHE A 410 22.10 27.05 7.81
N ARG A 411 21.77 27.07 9.11
CA ARG A 411 21.26 25.89 9.82
C ARG A 411 19.87 25.50 9.31
N MET A 412 19.77 24.29 8.74
CA MET A 412 18.54 23.76 8.19
C MET A 412 17.71 23.03 9.27
N GLY A 413 16.42 23.33 9.31
CA GLY A 413 15.41 22.58 10.05
C GLY A 413 14.44 21.87 9.12
N TYR A 414 13.73 20.88 9.66
CA TYR A 414 12.58 20.23 9.03
C TYR A 414 11.46 20.06 10.05
N VAL A 415 10.23 20.24 9.57
CA VAL A 415 8.98 19.89 10.25
C VAL A 415 7.99 19.31 9.22
N PRO A 416 7.11 18.37 9.61
CA PRO A 416 5.95 18.02 8.82
C PRO A 416 5.04 19.22 8.50
N TYR A 417 4.11 19.04 7.57
CA TYR A 417 3.13 20.07 7.28
C TYR A 417 2.22 20.28 8.51
N PRO A 418 1.85 21.52 8.86
CA PRO A 418 1.05 21.81 10.03
C PRO A 418 -0.34 21.15 9.91
N THR A 419 -0.82 20.59 11.03
CA THR A 419 -2.12 19.90 11.06
C THR A 419 -3.26 20.86 10.74
N GLY A 420 -4.20 20.41 9.91
CA GLY A 420 -5.41 21.14 9.59
C GLY A 420 -6.58 20.81 10.54
N PRO A 421 -7.67 21.60 10.50
CA PRO A 421 -8.81 21.48 11.42
C PRO A 421 -9.61 20.17 11.29
N ASN A 422 -9.40 19.37 10.24
CA ASN A 422 -10.01 18.06 10.03
C ASN A 422 -9.10 16.90 10.48
N THR A 423 -7.91 17.18 11.04
CA THR A 423 -6.98 16.16 11.53
C THR A 423 -7.42 15.59 12.87
N ASN A 424 -7.39 14.26 13.00
CA ASN A 424 -7.62 13.57 14.27
C ASN A 424 -6.43 13.78 15.23
N ALA A 425 -6.71 13.82 16.54
CA ALA A 425 -5.68 14.03 17.57
C ALA A 425 -4.64 12.89 17.67
N ASP A 426 -4.92 11.71 17.10
CA ASP A 426 -4.00 10.58 16.98
C ASP A 426 -3.26 10.53 15.63
N LEU A 427 -3.47 11.55 14.77
CA LEU A 427 -2.96 11.64 13.41
C LEU A 427 -3.36 10.44 12.53
N SER A 428 -4.43 9.71 12.84
CA SER A 428 -4.88 8.53 12.06
C SER A 428 -5.26 8.87 10.62
N ASN A 429 -5.71 10.11 10.37
CA ASN A 429 -6.00 10.65 9.04
C ASN A 429 -5.00 11.75 8.61
N TYR A 430 -3.80 11.82 9.20
CA TYR A 430 -2.73 12.64 8.64
C TYR A 430 -2.01 11.83 7.56
N TYR A 431 -1.87 12.37 6.36
CA TYR A 431 -1.23 11.70 5.21
C TYR A 431 -0.15 12.56 4.56
N VAL A 432 0.83 11.88 3.95
CA VAL A 432 1.72 12.44 2.93
C VAL A 432 1.23 11.92 1.59
N ASN A 433 0.57 12.77 0.80
CA ASN A 433 -0.02 12.37 -0.48
C ASN A 433 1.09 12.21 -1.52
N GLU A 434 1.38 10.99 -1.94
CA GLU A 434 2.45 10.65 -2.88
C GLU A 434 2.01 10.82 -4.33
N VAL A 435 1.62 12.05 -4.68
CA VAL A 435 1.26 12.48 -6.04
C VAL A 435 2.42 12.26 -7.03
N TYR A 436 3.67 12.29 -6.56
CA TYR A 436 4.87 11.99 -7.36
C TYR A 436 5.17 10.49 -7.46
N GLY A 437 4.39 9.65 -6.77
CA GLY A 437 4.55 8.20 -6.73
C GLY A 437 5.83 7.73 -6.07
N LYS A 438 5.97 6.40 -5.98
CA LYS A 438 7.19 5.72 -5.52
C LYS A 438 7.78 4.88 -6.64
N THR A 439 9.08 4.64 -6.60
CA THR A 439 9.72 3.67 -7.50
C THR A 439 9.08 2.30 -7.31
N SER A 440 8.68 1.70 -8.43
CA SER A 440 7.98 0.43 -8.52
C SER A 440 8.51 -0.35 -9.72
N TYR A 441 8.52 -1.67 -9.61
CA TYR A 441 8.99 -2.55 -10.68
C TYR A 441 7.85 -3.45 -11.17
N MET A 442 7.61 -3.44 -12.48
CA MET A 442 6.51 -4.17 -13.11
C MET A 442 7.01 -5.15 -14.16
N VAL A 443 6.28 -6.27 -14.30
CA VAL A 443 6.58 -7.31 -15.30
C VAL A 443 5.99 -6.94 -16.65
N SER A 444 6.79 -7.04 -17.70
CA SER A 444 6.41 -6.80 -19.10
C SER A 444 5.38 -7.82 -19.61
N SER A 445 4.26 -7.33 -20.15
CA SER A 445 3.21 -8.18 -20.78
C SER A 445 3.60 -8.76 -22.14
N SER A 446 4.72 -8.31 -22.70
CA SER A 446 5.16 -8.75 -24.03
C SER A 446 5.48 -10.24 -24.07
N TYR A 447 5.86 -10.80 -22.93
CA TYR A 447 6.20 -12.20 -22.72
C TYR A 447 5.01 -12.89 -22.06
N SER A 448 4.34 -13.76 -22.80
CA SER A 448 3.10 -14.40 -22.39
C SER A 448 3.12 -15.86 -22.84
N LEU A 449 2.65 -16.77 -21.99
CA LEU A 449 2.75 -18.22 -22.18
C LEU A 449 2.01 -18.69 -23.44
N ASP A 450 0.95 -18.00 -23.85
CA ASP A 450 0.21 -18.25 -25.09
C ASP A 450 1.04 -18.04 -26.37
N LYS A 451 2.12 -17.24 -26.29
CA LYS A 451 3.09 -17.04 -27.37
C LYS A 451 4.21 -18.08 -27.37
N VAL A 452 4.36 -18.88 -26.31
CA VAL A 452 5.42 -19.88 -26.19
C VAL A 452 4.97 -21.19 -26.86
N PRO A 453 5.77 -21.78 -27.79
CA PRO A 453 5.43 -23.07 -28.36
C PRO A 453 5.41 -24.18 -27.29
N ALA A 454 4.44 -25.08 -27.37
CA ALA A 454 4.31 -26.18 -26.42
C ALA A 454 5.61 -27.02 -26.32
N GLY A 455 6.10 -27.24 -25.10
CA GLY A 455 7.38 -27.88 -24.78
C GLY A 455 8.58 -26.93 -24.67
N TYR A 456 8.40 -25.62 -24.88
CA TYR A 456 9.45 -24.59 -24.75
C TYR A 456 9.27 -23.69 -23.51
N GLU A 457 8.25 -23.92 -22.69
CA GLU A 457 7.88 -23.13 -21.50
C GLU A 457 9.06 -22.96 -20.54
N ASN A 458 9.83 -24.04 -20.36
CA ASN A 458 10.98 -24.07 -19.45
C ASN A 458 12.26 -23.45 -20.03
N ILE A 459 12.28 -23.00 -21.29
CA ILE A 459 13.47 -22.40 -21.94
C ILE A 459 13.20 -21.03 -22.61
N ALA A 460 11.98 -20.51 -22.46
CA ALA A 460 11.55 -19.22 -22.97
C ALA A 460 11.02 -18.31 -21.84
N PHE A 461 11.18 -17.00 -22.01
CA PHE A 461 10.60 -16.03 -21.08
C PHE A 461 9.09 -15.89 -21.29
N HIS A 462 8.35 -15.97 -20.19
CA HIS A 462 6.91 -15.74 -20.06
C HIS A 462 6.61 -15.26 -18.63
N GLU A 463 5.35 -14.91 -18.34
CA GLU A 463 4.90 -14.27 -17.11
C GLU A 463 5.43 -14.92 -15.83
N GLU A 464 5.29 -16.24 -15.72
CA GLU A 464 5.71 -17.01 -14.54
C GLU A 464 7.24 -17.13 -14.46
N THR A 465 7.94 -17.40 -15.57
CA THR A 465 9.41 -17.52 -15.53
C THR A 465 10.07 -16.21 -15.17
N ILE A 466 9.56 -15.09 -15.71
CA ILE A 466 10.04 -13.74 -15.39
C ILE A 466 9.77 -13.40 -13.92
N PHE A 467 8.54 -13.63 -13.43
CA PHE A 467 8.22 -13.30 -12.03
C PHE A 467 9.01 -14.18 -11.04
N ARG A 468 9.21 -15.47 -11.32
CA ARG A 468 10.02 -16.36 -10.48
C ARG A 468 11.49 -15.91 -10.39
N ILE A 469 12.09 -15.51 -11.52
CA ILE A 469 13.44 -14.93 -11.56
C ILE A 469 13.47 -13.64 -10.73
N TRP A 470 12.53 -12.72 -11.00
CA TRP A 470 12.48 -11.42 -10.33
C TRP A 470 12.25 -11.52 -8.82
N SER A 471 11.37 -12.42 -8.38
CA SER A 471 11.04 -12.63 -6.96
C SER A 471 12.21 -13.22 -6.19
N ASP A 472 12.90 -14.22 -6.74
CA ASP A 472 14.10 -14.81 -6.12
C ASP A 472 15.29 -13.83 -6.00
N MET A 473 15.27 -12.73 -6.77
CA MET A 473 16.29 -11.68 -6.70
C MET A 473 15.95 -10.59 -5.66
N GLN A 474 14.70 -10.50 -5.19
CA GLN A 474 14.32 -9.53 -4.17
C GLN A 474 14.83 -9.97 -2.80
N TYR A 475 15.45 -9.06 -2.06
CA TYR A 475 15.94 -9.34 -0.72
C TYR A 475 15.00 -8.73 0.33
N PHE A 476 14.39 -9.60 1.12
CA PHE A 476 13.63 -9.24 2.30
C PHE A 476 14.36 -9.76 3.55
N PRO A 477 14.63 -8.93 4.58
CA PRO A 477 15.14 -9.41 5.86
C PRO A 477 14.13 -10.31 6.60
N ALA A 478 14.49 -10.75 7.80
CA ALA A 478 13.66 -11.68 8.57
C ALA A 478 12.25 -11.14 8.83
N ILE A 479 11.26 -12.02 8.70
CA ILE A 479 9.87 -11.75 9.08
C ILE A 479 9.81 -11.58 10.60
N ASP A 480 9.23 -10.47 11.03
CA ASP A 480 8.95 -10.17 12.43
C ASP A 480 7.83 -11.11 12.91
N PRO A 481 8.08 -11.95 13.95
CA PRO A 481 7.10 -12.90 14.45
C PRO A 481 5.91 -12.26 15.18
N GLU A 482 5.97 -10.98 15.54
CA GLU A 482 4.86 -10.25 16.16
C GLU A 482 3.89 -9.67 15.12
N THR A 483 4.41 -9.18 13.98
CA THR A 483 3.58 -8.54 12.93
C THR A 483 3.21 -9.48 11.79
N GLY A 484 4.02 -10.51 11.52
CA GLY A 484 3.89 -11.39 10.35
C GLY A 484 4.48 -10.81 9.06
N PHE A 485 5.05 -9.59 9.10
CA PHE A 485 5.66 -8.91 7.96
C PHE A 485 7.18 -8.74 8.15
N VAL A 486 7.89 -8.40 7.09
CA VAL A 486 9.33 -8.13 7.14
C VAL A 486 9.60 -6.87 7.97
N SER A 487 10.57 -6.92 8.89
CA SER A 487 10.90 -5.76 9.72
C SER A 487 11.41 -4.57 8.90
N THR A 488 10.92 -3.37 9.21
CA THR A 488 11.36 -2.11 8.61
C THR A 488 12.49 -1.43 9.39
N THR A 489 12.93 -1.98 10.52
CA THR A 489 13.93 -1.33 11.41
C THR A 489 15.24 -1.00 10.69
N GLU A 490 15.84 -1.96 9.98
CA GLU A 490 17.08 -1.73 9.24
C GLU A 490 16.92 -0.68 8.12
N ILE A 491 15.74 -0.62 7.49
CA ILE A 491 15.41 0.38 6.45
C ILE A 491 15.34 1.79 7.06
N VAL A 492 14.70 1.92 8.23
CA VAL A 492 14.59 3.19 8.96
C VAL A 492 15.96 3.66 9.42
N ASP A 493 16.74 2.78 10.07
CA ASP A 493 18.05 3.13 10.60
C ASP A 493 19.03 3.55 9.49
N GLU A 494 19.03 2.83 8.36
CA GLU A 494 19.83 3.22 7.20
C GLU A 494 19.34 4.54 6.58
N TRP A 495 18.03 4.72 6.37
CA TRP A 495 17.52 5.95 5.78
C TRP A 495 17.84 7.16 6.66
N VAL A 496 17.71 7.03 7.98
CA VAL A 496 18.11 8.06 8.95
C VAL A 496 19.60 8.36 8.84
N PHE A 497 20.47 7.35 8.84
CA PHE A 497 21.92 7.54 8.76
C PHE A 497 22.38 8.15 7.43
N ASN A 498 21.97 7.56 6.30
CA ASN A 498 22.40 7.95 4.95
C ASN A 498 21.72 9.24 4.45
N THR A 499 20.57 9.64 5.01
CA THR A 499 19.77 10.75 4.47
C THR A 499 19.61 11.92 5.43
N LEU A 500 19.50 11.69 6.74
CA LEU A 500 19.13 12.72 7.72
C LEU A 500 20.30 13.13 8.63
N GLU A 501 21.01 12.16 9.23
CA GLU A 501 22.10 12.45 10.18
C GLU A 501 23.21 13.29 9.57
N LEU A 502 23.51 13.10 8.28
CA LEU A 502 24.49 13.90 7.52
C LEU A 502 24.22 15.41 7.51
N TYR A 503 22.99 15.85 7.83
CA TYR A 503 22.60 17.26 7.80
C TYR A 503 22.27 17.84 9.17
N TYR A 504 21.56 17.08 10.00
CA TYR A 504 21.07 17.58 11.27
C TYR A 504 22.09 17.43 12.42
N SER A 505 23.10 16.55 12.27
CA SER A 505 24.17 16.40 13.26
C SER A 505 25.05 17.65 13.39
N ASP A 506 25.50 18.23 12.27
CA ASP A 506 26.28 19.47 12.22
C ASP A 506 25.51 20.69 12.80
N ALA A 507 24.18 20.68 12.70
CA ALA A 507 23.32 21.69 13.30
C ALA A 507 22.91 21.38 14.76
N ASN A 508 23.31 20.22 15.31
CA ASN A 508 22.85 19.66 16.58
C ASN A 508 21.31 19.62 16.71
N ASN A 509 20.61 19.43 15.59
CA ASN A 509 19.15 19.53 15.47
C ASN A 509 18.49 18.15 15.34
N TYR A 510 18.67 17.31 16.35
CA TYR A 510 18.10 15.95 16.37
C TYR A 510 16.56 15.94 16.34
N VAL A 511 15.90 17.01 16.79
CA VAL A 511 14.43 17.12 16.79
C VAL A 511 13.86 17.08 15.37
N SER A 512 14.56 17.65 14.37
CA SER A 512 14.15 17.50 12.97
C SER A 512 14.28 16.06 12.45
N ILE A 513 15.18 15.22 12.98
CA ILE A 513 15.26 13.79 12.63
C ILE A 513 14.05 13.04 13.21
N ASP A 514 13.71 13.29 14.47
CA ASP A 514 12.52 12.67 15.09
C ASP A 514 11.21 13.15 14.43
N ALA A 515 11.16 14.40 14.00
CA ALA A 515 10.05 14.94 13.21
C ALA A 515 9.91 14.23 11.85
N HIS A 516 10.99 13.97 11.11
CA HIS A 516 10.98 13.10 9.91
C HIS A 516 10.42 11.71 10.23
N LYS A 517 10.98 11.06 11.27
CA LYS A 517 10.60 9.69 11.65
C LYS A 517 9.13 9.56 12.04
N SER A 518 8.53 10.61 12.59
CA SER A 518 7.11 10.62 12.98
C SER A 518 6.13 10.52 11.80
N VAL A 519 6.55 10.88 10.58
CA VAL A 519 5.68 10.87 9.38
C VAL A 519 6.16 9.95 8.26
N MET A 520 7.35 9.33 8.36
CA MET A 520 7.94 8.52 7.29
C MET A 520 7.11 7.30 6.84
N PHE A 521 6.14 6.88 7.66
CA PHE A 521 5.18 5.80 7.39
C PHE A 521 3.76 6.31 7.03
N LYS A 522 3.56 7.63 6.86
CA LYS A 522 2.27 8.26 6.52
C LYS A 522 2.04 8.41 5.01
N GLY A 523 2.86 7.78 4.18
CA GLY A 523 2.74 7.83 2.73
C GLY A 523 1.46 7.19 2.22
N TYR A 524 0.72 7.91 1.39
CA TYR A 524 -0.50 7.43 0.76
C TYR A 524 -0.38 7.50 -0.77
N PRO A 525 -0.66 6.42 -1.53
CA PRO A 525 -0.60 6.43 -2.99
C PRO A 525 -1.71 7.30 -3.58
N ASP A 526 -1.33 8.42 -4.20
CA ASP A 526 -2.27 9.34 -4.82
C ASP A 526 -2.24 9.21 -6.36
N TYR A 527 -3.42 9.07 -6.96
CA TYR A 527 -3.58 8.72 -8.38
C TYR A 527 -3.72 9.93 -9.30
N PHE A 528 -3.59 11.16 -8.79
CA PHE A 528 -3.79 12.38 -9.59
C PHE A 528 -2.85 12.42 -10.80
N TYR A 529 -1.56 12.15 -10.62
CA TYR A 529 -0.58 12.15 -11.72
C TYR A 529 -0.58 10.88 -12.59
N SER A 530 -1.48 9.93 -12.30
CA SER A 530 -1.81 8.84 -13.22
C SER A 530 -2.69 9.32 -14.39
N LEU A 531 -3.17 10.58 -14.34
CA LEU A 531 -3.77 11.31 -15.45
C LEU A 531 -2.73 12.19 -16.17
N TYR A 532 -2.76 12.20 -17.50
CA TYR A 532 -1.80 12.96 -18.31
C TYR A 532 -1.92 14.48 -18.09
N TRP A 533 -3.15 15.02 -18.09
CA TRP A 533 -3.38 16.46 -17.92
C TRP A 533 -3.08 16.95 -16.49
N ALA A 534 -3.17 16.10 -15.48
CA ALA A 534 -2.90 16.48 -14.10
C ALA A 534 -1.46 16.96 -13.87
N ARG A 535 -0.49 16.28 -14.49
CA ARG A 535 0.95 16.60 -14.42
C ARG A 535 1.48 17.39 -15.63
N SER A 536 0.60 17.81 -16.54
CA SER A 536 0.98 18.59 -17.73
C SER A 536 1.53 19.96 -17.32
N GLN A 537 2.46 20.51 -18.09
CA GLN A 537 2.92 21.90 -17.93
C GLN A 537 2.28 22.85 -18.96
N ASP A 538 1.28 22.39 -19.71
CA ASP A 538 0.47 23.21 -20.62
C ASP A 538 -0.52 24.08 -19.80
N PRO A 539 -0.35 25.41 -19.75
CA PRO A 539 -1.20 26.29 -18.94
C PRO A 539 -2.65 26.37 -19.42
N THR A 540 -3.00 25.78 -20.57
CA THR A 540 -4.37 25.77 -21.10
C THR A 540 -5.20 24.55 -20.70
N LYS A 541 -4.57 23.53 -20.09
CA LYS A 541 -5.19 22.23 -19.77
C LYS A 541 -4.67 21.54 -18.51
N SER A 542 -3.69 22.13 -17.83
CA SER A 542 -3.01 21.49 -16.71
C SER A 542 -3.80 21.60 -15.41
N PHE A 543 -4.27 20.47 -14.88
CA PHE A 543 -5.03 20.51 -13.63
C PHE A 543 -4.15 21.01 -12.47
N MET A 544 -2.87 20.63 -12.36
CA MET A 544 -1.99 21.18 -11.32
C MET A 544 -1.82 22.71 -11.38
N LEU A 545 -1.92 23.32 -12.58
CA LEU A 545 -1.87 24.76 -12.74
C LEU A 545 -3.22 25.43 -12.46
N GLU A 546 -4.34 24.73 -12.70
CA GLU A 546 -5.66 25.15 -12.23
C GLU A 546 -5.72 25.15 -10.70
N LEU A 547 -5.21 24.11 -10.02
CA LEU A 547 -5.09 24.09 -8.55
C LEU A 547 -4.31 25.30 -8.02
N GLN A 548 -3.17 25.62 -8.66
CA GLN A 548 -2.38 26.80 -8.31
C GLN A 548 -3.15 28.11 -8.56
N THR A 549 -3.93 28.17 -9.64
CA THR A 549 -4.70 29.36 -10.03
C THR A 549 -5.87 29.61 -9.08
N ALA A 550 -6.54 28.56 -8.60
CA ALA A 550 -7.57 28.65 -7.56
C ALA A 550 -6.99 29.24 -6.25
N ILE A 551 -5.79 28.80 -5.83
CA ILE A 551 -5.10 29.35 -4.65
C ILE A 551 -4.72 30.82 -4.85
N ILE A 552 -4.17 31.19 -6.01
CA ILE A 552 -3.73 32.58 -6.27
C ILE A 552 -4.93 33.53 -6.38
N SER A 553 -6.01 33.10 -7.04
CA SER A 553 -7.18 33.95 -7.30
C SER A 553 -8.20 34.01 -6.14
N GLY A 554 -8.23 32.98 -5.28
CA GLY A 554 -9.29 32.78 -4.28
C GLY A 554 -10.60 32.23 -4.87
N SER A 555 -10.64 31.96 -6.17
CA SER A 555 -11.76 31.31 -6.85
C SER A 555 -11.67 29.80 -6.66
N ILE A 556 -12.26 29.29 -5.59
CA ILE A 556 -11.97 27.93 -5.11
C ILE A 556 -13.16 26.97 -5.33
N ARG A 557 -14.33 27.25 -4.74
CA ARG A 557 -15.40 26.24 -4.61
C ARG A 557 -15.91 25.72 -5.94
N ASP A 558 -16.29 26.63 -6.84
CA ASP A 558 -16.88 26.23 -8.12
C ASP A 558 -15.83 25.63 -9.07
N GLU A 559 -14.58 26.10 -9.00
CA GLU A 559 -13.45 25.54 -9.76
C GLU A 559 -13.11 24.12 -9.32
N MET A 560 -13.13 23.81 -8.02
CA MET A 560 -12.88 22.46 -7.54
C MET A 560 -14.03 21.49 -7.86
N ILE A 561 -15.29 21.96 -7.86
CA ILE A 561 -16.42 21.13 -8.29
C ILE A 561 -16.31 20.77 -9.78
N ASP A 562 -15.99 21.74 -10.64
CA ASP A 562 -15.76 21.51 -12.07
C ASP A 562 -14.56 20.59 -12.32
N LEU A 563 -13.44 20.83 -11.62
CA LEU A 563 -12.23 20.03 -11.78
C LEU A 563 -12.41 18.58 -11.31
N VAL A 564 -13.12 18.32 -10.20
CA VAL A 564 -13.43 16.94 -9.77
C VAL A 564 -14.20 16.20 -10.86
N ALA A 565 -15.21 16.83 -11.46
CA ALA A 565 -15.97 16.22 -12.56
C ALA A 565 -15.10 15.93 -13.79
N ARG A 566 -14.15 16.82 -14.13
CA ARG A 566 -13.19 16.59 -15.22
C ARG A 566 -12.15 15.51 -14.90
N VAL A 567 -11.68 15.41 -13.65
CA VAL A 567 -10.79 14.33 -13.19
C VAL A 567 -11.48 12.97 -13.30
N HIS A 568 -12.74 12.86 -12.84
CA HIS A 568 -13.52 11.63 -12.98
C HIS A 568 -13.80 11.27 -14.44
N GLN A 569 -14.13 12.25 -15.29
CA GLN A 569 -14.34 12.01 -16.73
C GLN A 569 -13.05 11.55 -17.43
N GLU A 570 -11.89 12.16 -17.13
CA GLU A 570 -10.61 11.73 -17.70
C GLU A 570 -10.26 10.30 -17.26
N PHE A 571 -10.57 9.88 -16.03
CA PHE A 571 -10.44 8.47 -15.62
C PHE A 571 -11.35 7.55 -16.43
N LEU A 572 -12.62 7.91 -16.64
CA LEU A 572 -13.57 7.13 -17.47
C LEU A 572 -13.10 7.02 -18.93
N ASP A 573 -12.57 8.11 -19.49
CA ASP A 573 -12.09 8.17 -20.87
C ASP A 573 -10.76 7.43 -21.05
N THR A 574 -9.96 7.31 -19.98
CA THR A 574 -8.64 6.66 -20.01
C THR A 574 -8.71 5.17 -19.65
N TYR A 575 -9.36 4.76 -18.56
CA TYR A 575 -9.20 3.42 -17.96
C TYR A 575 -10.23 2.38 -18.47
N VAL A 576 -10.46 2.39 -19.78
CA VAL A 576 -11.51 1.59 -20.44
C VAL A 576 -11.13 0.10 -20.49
N ASN A 577 -9.89 -0.24 -20.82
CA ASN A 577 -9.40 -1.62 -20.87
C ASN A 577 -9.26 -2.24 -19.48
N LEU A 578 -8.99 -1.42 -18.46
CA LEU A 578 -9.04 -1.83 -17.05
C LEU A 578 -10.47 -2.06 -16.52
N GLY A 579 -11.49 -1.73 -17.30
CA GLY A 579 -12.90 -2.02 -17.01
C GLY A 579 -13.61 -0.97 -16.15
N LEU A 580 -13.09 0.26 -16.08
CA LEU A 580 -13.79 1.35 -15.43
C LEU A 580 -15.05 1.71 -16.25
N THR A 581 -16.19 1.90 -15.59
CA THR A 581 -17.48 2.19 -16.25
C THR A 581 -18.10 3.47 -15.71
N PRO A 582 -18.98 4.15 -16.49
CA PRO A 582 -19.64 5.39 -16.03
C PRO A 582 -20.41 5.24 -14.72
N ASP A 583 -20.89 4.04 -14.39
CA ASP A 583 -21.62 3.77 -13.14
C ASP A 583 -20.72 3.77 -11.89
N TYR A 584 -19.39 3.83 -12.04
CA TYR A 584 -18.42 3.79 -10.94
C TYR A 584 -18.50 5.00 -9.98
N TYR A 585 -18.94 6.15 -10.49
CA TYR A 585 -19.04 7.41 -9.75
C TYR A 585 -20.49 7.79 -9.35
N ASN A 586 -21.47 6.92 -9.61
CA ASN A 586 -22.89 7.12 -9.29
C ASN A 586 -23.24 6.89 -7.81
#